data_AF-A0A978TFC2-F1
#
_entry.id   AF-A0A978TFC2-F1
#
_cell.length_a   1.000
_cell.length_b   1.000
_cell.length_c   1.000
_cell.angle_alpha   90.00
_cell.angle_beta   90.00
_cell.angle_gamma   90.00
#
_symmetry.space_group_name_H-M   'P 1'
#
loop_
_entity.id
_entity.type
_entity.pdbx_description
1 polymer ?
#
loop_
_entity_poly.entity_id
_entity_poly.type
_entity_poly.pdbx_seq_one_letter_code
_entity_poly.pdbx_strand_id
1 'polypeptide(L)'
;VFKFLAIPATRSNFFDVGWFNIVAAAIITFPTVTSGFYEMLLAQPPSTEASAWGLYSLETMLWHGVGGVVLLALIVGMAIWRGFQRYLWRRDRARQVQWSYLAVGLGVFALMFVHGTLGAQLAAEFGVHITADRLLRAGEDLSVLNVLLPRLF
;
A
#
# COMPACT_ATOMS: atom_id res chain seq x y z
N VAL A 1 -25.13 6.71 -14.00
CA VAL A 1 -24.32 5.48 -13.86
C VAL A 1 -25.00 4.46 -12.93
N PHE A 2 -25.08 4.63 -11.60
CA PHE A 2 -25.67 3.58 -10.71
C PHE A 2 -27.15 3.25 -10.95
N LYS A 3 -27.97 4.21 -11.42
CA LYS A 3 -29.36 3.94 -11.85
C LYS A 3 -29.46 2.91 -12.98
N PHE A 4 -28.44 2.80 -13.83
CA PHE A 4 -28.37 1.79 -14.89
C PHE A 4 -28.18 0.38 -14.32
N LEU A 5 -27.54 0.25 -13.15
CA LEU A 5 -27.31 -1.01 -12.46
C LEU A 5 -28.45 -1.38 -11.49
N ALA A 6 -29.56 -0.61 -11.48
CA ALA A 6 -30.67 -0.74 -10.53
C ALA A 6 -30.27 -0.68 -9.03
N ILE A 7 -29.07 -0.18 -8.72
CA ILE A 7 -28.61 -0.02 -7.34
C ILE A 7 -29.18 1.31 -6.80
N PRO A 8 -30.01 1.29 -5.74
CA PRO A 8 -30.51 2.51 -5.10
C PRO A 8 -29.34 3.24 -4.41
N ALA A 9 -28.73 4.16 -5.15
CA ALA A 9 -27.61 4.96 -4.67
C ALA A 9 -28.11 6.34 -4.22
N THR A 10 -28.25 6.53 -2.91
CA THR A 10 -28.46 7.86 -2.33
C THR A 10 -27.12 8.55 -2.10
N ARG A 11 -27.10 9.88 -2.22
CA ARG A 11 -25.86 10.67 -2.07
C ARG A 11 -25.21 10.47 -0.68
N SER A 12 -26.03 10.30 0.35
CA SER A 12 -25.57 10.04 1.73
C SER A 12 -24.75 8.76 1.83
N ASN A 13 -25.15 7.69 1.12
CA ASN A 13 -24.45 6.40 1.16
C ASN A 13 -22.99 6.53 0.68
N PHE A 14 -22.71 7.37 -0.31
CA PHE A 14 -21.32 7.62 -0.75
C PHE A 14 -20.47 8.31 0.31
N PHE A 15 -21.06 9.14 1.16
CA PHE A 15 -20.33 9.79 2.25
C PHE A 15 -19.98 8.81 3.36
N ASP A 16 -20.83 7.82 3.62
CA ASP A 16 -20.59 6.74 4.58
C ASP A 16 -19.55 5.76 4.04
N VAL A 17 -19.69 5.28 2.80
CA VAL A 17 -18.69 4.42 2.16
C VAL A 17 -17.32 5.09 2.15
N GLY A 18 -17.24 6.37 1.77
CA GLY A 18 -15.99 7.11 1.79
C GLY A 18 -15.38 7.25 3.19
N TRP A 19 -16.20 7.29 4.24
CA TRP A 19 -15.73 7.33 5.62
C TRP A 19 -15.17 5.97 6.06
N PHE A 20 -15.93 4.89 5.89
CA PHE A 20 -15.48 3.57 6.29
C PHE A 20 -14.27 3.08 5.49
N ASN A 21 -14.18 3.44 4.20
CA ASN A 21 -13.02 3.10 3.38
C ASN A 21 -11.73 3.75 3.91
N ILE A 22 -11.75 5.05 4.28
CA ILE A 22 -10.52 5.70 4.76
C ILE A 22 -10.14 5.21 6.17
N VAL A 23 -11.11 4.87 7.02
CA VAL A 23 -10.85 4.25 8.33
C VAL A 23 -10.25 2.87 8.16
N ALA A 24 -10.84 2.02 7.32
CA ALA A 24 -10.32 0.69 7.04
C ALA A 24 -8.92 0.76 6.42
N ALA A 25 -8.70 1.66 5.46
CA ALA A 25 -7.39 1.89 4.87
C ALA A 25 -6.36 2.29 5.94
N ALA A 26 -6.69 3.21 6.84
CA ALA A 26 -5.79 3.61 7.93
C ALA A 26 -5.41 2.41 8.82
N ILE A 27 -6.39 1.60 9.23
CA ILE A 27 -6.17 0.41 10.08
C ILE A 27 -5.27 -0.61 9.38
N ILE A 28 -5.56 -0.94 8.12
CA ILE A 28 -4.82 -1.96 7.35
C ILE A 28 -3.40 -1.48 7.01
N THR A 29 -3.18 -0.18 6.83
CA THR A 29 -1.85 0.34 6.44
C THR A 29 -0.80 0.10 7.54
N PHE A 30 -1.17 0.08 8.82
CA PHE A 30 -0.23 -0.20 9.92
C PHE A 30 0.46 -1.57 9.78
N PRO A 31 -0.26 -2.71 9.76
CA PRO A 31 0.39 -4.01 9.58
C PRO A 31 1.07 -4.14 8.22
N THR A 32 0.56 -3.50 7.15
CA THR A 32 1.24 -3.48 5.84
C THR A 32 2.63 -2.86 5.93
N VAL A 33 2.74 -1.67 6.53
CA VAL A 33 4.04 -0.99 6.68
C VAL A 33 4.95 -1.78 7.61
N THR A 34 4.43 -2.27 8.75
CA THR A 34 5.22 -3.10 9.68
C THR A 34 5.77 -4.36 9.01
N SER A 35 4.96 -5.06 8.21
CA SER A 35 5.42 -6.23 7.45
C SER A 35 6.52 -5.85 6.46
N GLY A 36 6.35 -4.75 5.73
CA GLY A 36 7.37 -4.23 4.82
C GLY A 36 8.72 -3.98 5.52
N PHE A 37 8.70 -3.34 6.68
CA PHE A 37 9.93 -3.14 7.48
C PHE A 37 10.54 -4.46 7.95
N TYR A 38 9.73 -5.40 8.42
CA TYR A 38 10.22 -6.72 8.83
C TYR A 38 10.93 -7.45 7.68
N GLU A 39 10.33 -7.44 6.48
CA GLU A 39 10.92 -8.05 5.29
C GLU A 39 12.20 -7.35 4.83
N MET A 40 12.26 -6.02 4.96
CA MET A 40 13.46 -5.24 4.66
C MET A 40 14.62 -5.57 5.62
N LEU A 41 14.34 -5.75 6.92
CA LEU A 41 15.36 -6.11 7.92
C LEU A 41 15.99 -7.48 7.67
N LEU A 42 15.24 -8.39 7.02
CA LEU A 42 15.69 -9.74 6.68
C LEU A 42 16.13 -9.86 5.21
N ALA A 43 16.12 -8.77 4.45
CA ALA A 43 16.49 -8.80 3.04
C ALA A 43 18.01 -8.83 2.85
N GLN A 44 18.46 -9.64 1.89
CA GLN A 44 19.85 -9.66 1.41
C GLN A 44 19.82 -9.48 -0.12
N PRO A 45 19.44 -8.30 -0.62
CA PRO A 45 19.30 -8.09 -2.05
C PRO A 45 20.66 -7.94 -2.74
N PRO A 46 20.75 -8.23 -4.05
CA PRO A 46 21.96 -7.98 -4.84
C PRO A 46 22.35 -6.50 -4.80
N SER A 47 23.65 -6.20 -4.71
CA SER A 47 24.17 -4.82 -4.64
C SER A 47 24.67 -4.27 -5.97
N THR A 48 24.77 -5.10 -7.01
CA THR A 48 25.40 -4.75 -8.30
C THR A 48 24.39 -4.45 -9.42
N GLU A 49 23.12 -4.72 -9.20
CA GLU A 49 22.04 -4.53 -10.18
C GLU A 49 21.24 -3.26 -9.85
N ALA A 50 20.84 -2.53 -10.90
CA ALA A 50 20.00 -1.35 -10.80
C ALA A 50 18.61 -1.63 -11.35
N SER A 51 17.61 -0.91 -10.83
CA SER A 51 16.22 -1.00 -11.25
C SER A 51 15.99 -0.37 -12.62
N ALA A 52 14.78 -0.56 -13.17
CA ALA A 52 14.33 0.19 -14.35
C ALA A 52 14.36 1.72 -14.15
N TRP A 53 14.43 2.21 -12.90
CA TRP A 53 14.57 3.63 -12.56
C TRP A 53 16.01 4.05 -12.29
N GLY A 54 16.98 3.14 -12.46
CA GLY A 54 18.39 3.38 -12.20
C GLY A 54 18.76 3.38 -10.72
N LEU A 55 17.87 2.95 -9.83
CA LEU A 55 18.11 2.87 -8.38
C LEU A 55 18.67 1.50 -8.02
N TYR A 56 19.68 1.45 -7.15
CA TYR A 56 20.16 0.18 -6.61
C TYR A 56 19.22 -0.34 -5.50
N SER A 57 19.41 -1.60 -5.10
CA SER A 57 18.53 -2.28 -4.13
C SER A 57 18.38 -1.53 -2.80
N LEU A 58 19.49 -1.12 -2.18
CA LEU A 58 19.46 -0.37 -0.91
C LEU A 58 18.73 0.97 -1.04
N GLU A 59 18.97 1.69 -2.13
CA GLU A 59 18.31 2.98 -2.39
C GLU A 59 16.80 2.79 -2.58
N THR A 60 16.40 1.80 -3.37
CA THR A 60 14.99 1.45 -3.59
C THR A 60 14.32 1.04 -2.28
N MET A 61 14.99 0.24 -1.45
CA MET A 61 14.51 -0.17 -0.13
C MET A 61 14.32 1.03 0.79
N LEU A 62 15.27 1.97 0.84
CA LEU A 62 15.16 3.17 1.67
C LEU A 62 13.99 4.05 1.24
N TRP A 63 13.87 4.35 -0.06
CA TRP A 63 12.76 5.15 -0.59
C TRP A 63 11.41 4.48 -0.40
N HIS A 64 11.34 3.17 -0.58
CA HIS A 64 10.13 2.41 -0.28
C HIS A 64 9.80 2.47 1.22
N GLY A 65 10.73 2.13 2.11
CA GLY A 65 10.49 2.15 3.56
C GLY A 65 10.04 3.51 4.09
N VAL A 66 10.77 4.59 3.76
CA VAL A 66 10.40 5.97 4.14
C VAL A 66 9.07 6.36 3.51
N GLY A 67 8.88 6.04 2.22
CA GLY A 67 7.63 6.30 1.51
C GLY A 67 6.42 5.63 2.16
N GLY A 68 6.59 4.42 2.68
CA GLY A 68 5.55 3.69 3.41
C GLY A 68 5.13 4.40 4.70
N VAL A 69 6.09 4.90 5.48
CA VAL A 69 5.81 5.70 6.70
C VAL A 69 5.11 7.01 6.35
N VAL A 70 5.56 7.71 5.32
CA VAL A 70 4.93 8.95 4.85
C VAL A 70 3.49 8.70 4.40
N LEU A 71 3.24 7.63 3.63
CA LEU A 71 1.90 7.27 3.20
C LEU A 71 0.99 6.87 4.37
N LEU A 72 1.50 6.11 5.34
CA LEU A 72 0.75 5.82 6.57
C LEU A 72 0.32 7.10 7.28
N ALA A 73 1.25 8.04 7.48
CA ALA A 73 0.95 9.32 8.11
C ALA A 73 -0.10 10.12 7.32
N LEU A 74 -0.01 10.14 5.98
CA LEU A 74 -0.98 10.81 5.11
C LEU A 74 -2.36 10.15 5.16
N ILE A 75 -2.44 8.82 5.13
CA ILE A 75 -3.71 8.08 5.20
C ILE A 75 -4.39 8.30 6.57
N VAL A 76 -3.63 8.23 7.66
CA VAL A 76 -4.13 8.53 9.01
C VAL A 76 -4.57 9.99 9.12
N GLY A 77 -3.77 10.93 8.61
CA GLY A 77 -4.11 12.35 8.59
C GLY A 77 -5.38 12.63 7.80
N MET A 78 -5.57 11.96 6.67
CA MET A 78 -6.80 12.01 5.86
C MET A 78 -7.99 11.41 6.62
N ALA A 79 -7.83 10.28 7.32
CA ALA A 79 -8.88 9.71 8.16
C ALA A 79 -9.30 10.69 9.26
N ILE A 80 -8.33 11.31 9.96
CA ILE A 80 -8.59 12.32 10.99
C ILE A 80 -9.32 13.53 10.39
N TRP A 81 -8.82 14.09 9.29
CA TRP A 81 -9.47 15.22 8.59
C TRP A 81 -10.90 14.86 8.19
N ARG A 82 -11.12 13.66 7.65
CA ARG A 82 -12.47 13.22 7.31
C ARG A 82 -13.36 13.07 8.54
N GLY A 83 -12.82 12.62 9.67
CA GLY A 83 -13.52 12.56 10.95
C GLY A 83 -13.98 13.94 11.41
N PHE A 84 -13.10 14.94 11.34
CA PHE A 84 -13.47 16.34 11.62
C PHE A 84 -14.58 16.85 10.69
N GLN A 85 -14.49 16.60 9.39
CA GLN A 85 -15.57 16.95 8.45
C GLN A 85 -16.90 16.29 8.83
N ARG A 86 -16.87 15.01 9.17
CA ARG A 86 -18.06 14.20 9.47
C ARG A 86 -18.74 14.59 10.78
N TYR A 87 -17.97 14.75 11.85
CA TYR A 87 -18.53 14.87 13.21
C TYR A 87 -18.53 16.30 13.76
N LEU A 88 -17.64 17.18 13.29
CA LEU A 88 -17.50 18.54 13.84
C LEU A 88 -17.84 19.63 12.81
N TRP A 89 -17.19 19.66 11.65
CA TRP A 89 -17.23 20.83 10.76
C TRP A 89 -18.39 20.87 9.78
N ARG A 90 -18.86 19.70 9.29
CA ARG A 90 -19.83 19.63 8.18
C ARG A 90 -20.97 18.64 8.40
N ARG A 91 -21.20 18.19 9.65
CA ARG A 91 -22.24 17.22 10.00
C ARG A 91 -23.65 17.63 9.48
N ASP A 92 -23.96 18.92 9.53
CA ASP A 92 -25.28 19.48 9.16
C ASP A 92 -25.29 20.15 7.76
N ARG A 93 -24.24 19.95 6.95
CA ARG A 93 -24.10 20.59 5.63
C ARG A 93 -24.49 19.62 4.51
N ALA A 94 -25.23 20.12 3.52
CA ALA A 94 -25.55 19.37 2.30
C ALA A 94 -24.29 18.88 1.54
N ARG A 95 -23.16 19.60 1.67
CA ARG A 95 -21.84 19.17 1.20
C ARG A 95 -20.97 18.82 2.41
N GLN A 96 -20.92 17.53 2.73
CA GLN A 96 -20.14 16.99 3.86
C GLN A 96 -18.63 16.95 3.58
N VAL A 97 -18.21 16.87 2.31
CA VAL A 97 -16.79 16.70 1.90
C VAL A 97 -16.25 17.97 1.25
N GLN A 98 -15.05 18.40 1.63
CA GLN A 98 -14.38 19.55 1.01
C GLN A 98 -13.66 19.17 -0.28
N TRP A 99 -13.59 20.10 -1.23
CA TRP A 99 -12.81 19.92 -2.47
C TRP A 99 -11.31 19.79 -2.20
N SER A 100 -10.77 20.52 -1.23
CA SER A 100 -9.37 20.40 -0.83
C SER A 100 -9.05 19.00 -0.31
N TYR A 101 -9.95 18.37 0.45
CA TYR A 101 -9.80 16.97 0.88
C TYR A 101 -9.71 16.02 -0.33
N LEU A 102 -10.57 16.22 -1.34
CA LEU A 102 -10.53 15.40 -2.56
C LEU A 102 -9.25 15.63 -3.37
N ALA A 103 -8.79 16.88 -3.48
CA ALA A 103 -7.55 17.21 -4.17
C ALA A 103 -6.32 16.59 -3.49
N VAL A 104 -6.24 16.67 -2.16
CA VAL A 104 -5.19 15.99 -1.38
C VAL A 104 -5.28 14.48 -1.55
N GLY A 105 -6.49 13.91 -1.49
CA GLY A 105 -6.70 12.48 -1.74
C GLY A 105 -6.22 12.02 -3.12
N LEU A 106 -6.43 12.83 -4.16
CA LEU A 106 -5.90 12.56 -5.50
C LEU A 106 -4.37 12.61 -5.53
N GLY A 107 -3.76 13.57 -4.81
CA GLY A 107 -2.31 13.63 -4.64
C GLY A 107 -1.73 12.41 -3.92
N VAL A 108 -2.38 11.97 -2.83
CA VAL A 108 -2.00 10.75 -2.11
C VAL A 108 -2.13 9.52 -3.02
N PHE A 109 -3.18 9.44 -3.84
CA PHE A 109 -3.35 8.35 -4.80
C PHE A 109 -2.21 8.30 -5.83
N ALA A 110 -1.78 9.43 -6.37
CA ALA A 110 -0.63 9.49 -7.27
C ALA A 110 0.68 9.08 -6.56
N LEU A 111 0.87 9.51 -5.31
CA LEU A 111 2.02 9.11 -4.50
C LEU A 111 2.03 7.59 -4.23
N MET A 112 0.87 7.00 -3.95
CA MET A 112 0.73 5.55 -3.78
C MET A 112 1.14 4.79 -5.05
N PHE A 113 0.83 5.30 -6.24
CA PHE A 113 1.25 4.68 -7.49
C PHE A 113 2.78 4.64 -7.62
N VAL A 114 3.45 5.76 -7.37
CA VAL A 114 4.93 5.84 -7.41
C VAL A 114 5.55 4.92 -6.36
N HIS A 115 5.08 5.00 -5.11
CA HIS A 115 5.60 4.17 -4.01
C HIS A 115 5.33 2.67 -4.23
N GLY A 116 4.16 2.31 -4.77
CA GLY A 116 3.82 0.94 -5.13
C GLY A 116 4.73 0.39 -6.23
N THR A 117 5.16 1.24 -7.16
CA THR A 117 6.11 0.84 -8.21
C THR A 117 7.50 0.56 -7.63
N LEU A 118 7.96 1.33 -6.64
CA LEU A 118 9.19 1.00 -5.90
C LEU A 118 9.08 -0.38 -5.22
N GLY A 119 7.94 -0.69 -4.61
CA GLY A 119 7.70 -2.01 -4.02
C GLY A 119 7.69 -3.14 -5.06
N ALA A 120 7.13 -2.88 -6.24
CA ALA A 120 7.16 -3.84 -7.35
C ALA A 120 8.58 -4.09 -7.87
N GLN A 121 9.45 -3.07 -7.91
CA GLN A 121 10.86 -3.22 -8.25
C GLN A 121 11.62 -4.04 -7.22
N LEU A 122 11.37 -3.80 -5.92
CA LEU A 122 11.90 -4.65 -4.84
C LEU A 122 11.60 -6.13 -5.06
N ALA A 123 10.38 -6.45 -5.52
CA ALA A 123 10.00 -7.81 -5.83
C ALA A 123 10.58 -8.37 -7.12
N ALA A 124 10.36 -7.69 -8.24
CA ALA A 124 10.67 -8.23 -9.55
C ALA A 124 12.16 -8.19 -9.88
N GLU A 125 12.89 -7.17 -9.40
CA GLU A 125 14.26 -6.92 -9.81
C GLU A 125 15.27 -7.35 -8.74
N PHE A 126 14.91 -7.25 -7.46
CA PHE A 126 15.80 -7.56 -6.34
C PHE A 126 15.41 -8.80 -5.52
N GLY A 127 14.32 -9.49 -5.89
CA GLY A 127 13.87 -10.72 -5.23
C GLY A 127 13.43 -10.52 -3.77
N VAL A 128 13.13 -9.29 -3.35
CA VAL A 128 12.55 -8.99 -2.03
C VAL A 128 11.04 -9.35 -2.08
N HIS A 129 10.44 -9.94 -1.05
CA HIS A 129 9.08 -10.55 -1.11
C HIS A 129 8.96 -11.90 -1.84
N ILE A 130 9.98 -12.39 -2.54
CA ILE A 130 9.93 -13.69 -3.24
C ILE A 130 11.05 -14.61 -2.76
N THR A 131 10.77 -15.46 -1.77
CA THR A 131 11.73 -16.43 -1.21
C THR A 131 12.32 -17.34 -2.28
N ALA A 132 11.52 -17.75 -3.27
CA ALA A 132 11.99 -18.59 -4.37
C ALA A 132 13.06 -17.91 -5.24
N ASP A 133 12.93 -16.60 -5.49
CA ASP A 133 13.91 -15.84 -6.29
C ASP A 133 15.23 -15.71 -5.52
N ARG A 134 15.16 -15.52 -4.20
CA ARG A 134 16.35 -15.52 -3.33
C ARG A 134 17.06 -16.87 -3.33
N LEU A 135 16.32 -17.97 -3.25
CA LEU A 135 16.88 -19.33 -3.27
C LEU A 135 17.53 -19.65 -4.61
N LEU A 136 16.88 -19.30 -5.73
CA LEU A 136 17.46 -19.46 -7.07
C LEU A 136 18.77 -18.68 -7.23
N ARG A 137 18.80 -17.42 -6.78
CA ARG A 137 20.02 -16.58 -6.84
C ARG A 137 21.14 -17.07 -5.92
N ALA A 138 20.80 -17.69 -4.79
CA ALA A 138 21.76 -18.32 -3.90
C ALA A 138 22.32 -19.65 -4.45
N GLY A 139 21.80 -20.14 -5.59
CA GLY A 139 22.17 -21.45 -6.14
C GLY A 139 21.61 -22.62 -5.33
N GLU A 140 20.62 -22.37 -4.48
CA GLU A 140 19.99 -23.37 -3.63
C GLU A 140 18.94 -24.18 -4.43
N ASP A 141 18.81 -25.46 -4.10
CA ASP A 141 17.78 -26.32 -4.68
C ASP A 141 16.40 -25.90 -4.15
N LEU A 142 15.48 -25.59 -5.07
CA LEU A 142 14.10 -25.22 -4.75
C LEU A 142 13.31 -26.35 -4.06
N SER A 143 13.83 -27.58 -4.02
CA SER A 143 13.26 -28.66 -3.22
C SER A 143 13.13 -28.31 -1.72
N VAL A 144 13.89 -27.33 -1.20
CA VAL A 144 13.73 -26.79 0.16
C VAL A 144 12.38 -26.08 0.38
N LEU A 145 11.67 -25.69 -0.69
CA LEU A 145 10.32 -25.13 -0.63
C LEU A 145 9.23 -26.21 -0.51
N ASN A 146 9.55 -27.51 -0.60
CA ASN A 146 8.60 -28.63 -0.47
C ASN A 146 8.08 -28.86 0.96
N VAL A 147 7.98 -27.83 1.79
CA VAL A 147 7.50 -27.92 3.18
C VAL A 147 6.01 -28.28 3.27
N LEU A 148 5.26 -28.27 2.15
CA LEU A 148 3.80 -28.51 2.12
C LEU A 148 3.33 -29.75 1.34
N LEU A 149 4.22 -30.54 0.73
CA LEU A 149 3.82 -31.83 0.16
C LEU A 149 4.16 -32.94 1.17
N PRO A 150 3.17 -33.65 1.73
CA PRO A 150 3.46 -34.89 2.44
C PRO A 150 4.24 -35.77 1.48
N ARG A 151 5.39 -36.29 1.92
CA ARG A 151 6.16 -37.28 1.17
C ARG A 151 5.25 -38.47 0.87
N LEU A 152 4.64 -38.46 -0.31
CA LEU A 152 4.01 -39.63 -0.89
C LEU A 152 4.99 -40.17 -1.92
N PHE A 153 5.45 -41.38 -1.60
CA PHE A 153 6.41 -42.24 -2.29
C PHE A 153 7.89 -41.99 -1.95
#